data_AF-A0AAP0SJP2-F1
#
_entry.id   AF-A0AAP0SJP2-F1
#
_cell.length_a   1.000
_cell.length_b   1.000
_cell.length_c   1.000
_cell.angle_alpha   90.00
_cell.angle_beta   90.00
_cell.angle_gamma   90.00
#
_symmetry.space_group_name_H-M   'P 1'
#
loop_
_entity.id
_entity.type
_entity.pdbx_description
1 polymer ?
#
loop_
_entity_poly.entity_id
_entity_poly.type
_entity_poly.pdbx_seq_one_letter_code
_entity_poly.pdbx_strand_id
1 'polypeptide(L)'
;MSTLRKCLLAVGLLGLSLGAQAYQSVYHGTLGKQAITLVIEKTNDYKHGFYFYDRYRTPIRLKRSVNYSRQLFMDELDSGGLPTARLRFYNPDGNAAREPMLGTWTAYANARQLPLELRLVADFGHQQAWPAGTPSLPQAASTERFYFQIPLADDHDRVKTIEVMEKASGKRVQTLEVDLPDCHSQGIDTLKVRLEGGSTQVLLEASSYCLGKVFEWREAKGQFEALN
;
A
#
# COMPACT_ATOMS: atom_id res chain seq x y z
N MET A 1 -59.32 0.21 -5.46
CA MET A 1 -58.05 0.44 -6.18
C MET A 1 -57.57 1.86 -5.85
N SER A 2 -56.66 2.07 -4.91
CA SER A 2 -55.27 2.41 -5.28
C SER A 2 -54.37 2.54 -4.02
N THR A 3 -54.66 1.81 -2.95
CA THR A 3 -53.76 1.72 -1.77
C THR A 3 -52.53 0.84 -2.01
N LEU A 4 -52.41 0.20 -3.18
CA LEU A 4 -51.24 -0.56 -3.60
C LEU A 4 -50.08 0.29 -4.18
N ARG A 5 -50.24 1.61 -4.34
CA ARG A 5 -49.24 2.44 -5.04
C ARG A 5 -48.16 3.08 -4.16
N LYS A 6 -48.20 2.90 -2.83
CA LYS A 6 -47.26 3.56 -1.91
C LYS A 6 -46.20 2.65 -1.28
N CYS A 7 -46.25 1.33 -1.51
CA CYS A 7 -45.23 0.40 -0.99
C CYS A 7 -44.14 0.00 -2.00
N LEU A 8 -44.22 0.44 -3.26
CA LEU A 8 -43.27 0.03 -4.31
C LEU A 8 -42.14 1.02 -4.59
N LEU A 9 -42.09 2.16 -3.88
CA LEU A 9 -41.05 3.18 -4.06
C LEU A 9 -39.97 3.22 -2.97
N ALA A 10 -40.08 2.37 -1.93
CA ALA A 10 -39.10 2.29 -0.85
C ALA A 10 -38.07 1.15 -1.01
N VAL A 11 -38.20 0.31 -2.05
CA VAL A 11 -37.32 -0.87 -2.28
C VAL A 11 -36.26 -0.60 -3.38
N GLY A 12 -36.28 0.57 -4.02
CA GLY A 12 -35.44 0.87 -5.20
C GLY A 12 -34.15 1.66 -4.96
N LEU A 13 -33.76 1.95 -3.71
CA LEU A 13 -32.59 2.80 -3.41
C LEU A 13 -31.58 2.16 -2.43
N LEU A 14 -31.63 0.84 -2.26
CA LEU A 14 -30.46 0.03 -1.86
C LEU A 14 -29.66 -0.35 -3.11
N GLY A 15 -29.37 0.65 -3.94
CA GLY A 15 -28.56 0.51 -5.13
C GLY A 15 -27.09 0.59 -4.77
N LEU A 16 -26.51 -0.57 -4.49
CA LEU A 16 -25.11 -0.89 -4.79
C LEU A 16 -24.10 0.21 -4.44
N SER A 17 -23.81 0.40 -3.15
CA SER A 17 -22.44 0.75 -2.78
C SER A 17 -21.57 -0.49 -3.04
N LEU A 18 -21.32 -0.79 -4.33
CA LEU A 18 -20.17 -1.61 -4.71
C LEU A 18 -18.97 -0.82 -4.16
N GLY A 19 -18.43 -1.28 -3.03
CA GLY A 19 -17.19 -0.74 -2.51
C GLY A 19 -16.19 -0.74 -3.65
N ALA A 20 -15.49 0.39 -3.85
CA ALA A 20 -14.51 0.47 -4.91
C ALA A 20 -13.48 -0.63 -4.68
N GLN A 21 -13.42 -1.62 -5.57
CA GLN A 21 -12.43 -2.69 -5.48
C GLN A 21 -11.07 -2.04 -5.67
N ALA A 22 -10.22 -2.18 -4.64
CA ALA A 22 -8.91 -1.59 -4.58
C ALA A 22 -7.88 -2.71 -4.63
N TYR A 23 -7.19 -2.84 -5.76
CA TYR A 23 -6.23 -3.91 -5.99
C TYR A 23 -4.81 -3.41 -5.75
N GLN A 24 -4.00 -4.18 -5.02
CA GLN A 24 -2.59 -3.88 -4.79
C GLN A 24 -1.70 -4.83 -5.58
N SER A 25 -0.68 -4.27 -6.22
CA SER A 25 0.36 -5.03 -6.90
C SER A 25 1.72 -4.60 -6.37
N VAL A 26 2.55 -5.58 -6.03
CA VAL A 26 3.92 -5.38 -5.54
C VAL A 26 4.89 -5.81 -6.62
N TYR A 27 5.86 -4.95 -6.89
CA TYR A 27 6.90 -5.15 -7.89
C TYR A 27 8.28 -5.03 -7.25
N HIS A 28 9.21 -5.86 -7.71
CA HIS A 28 10.63 -5.76 -7.39
C HIS A 28 11.44 -5.49 -8.66
N GLY A 29 12.51 -4.71 -8.54
CA GLY A 29 13.41 -4.49 -9.65
C GLY A 29 14.35 -3.33 -9.38
N THR A 30 14.59 -2.49 -10.38
CA THR A 30 15.60 -1.43 -10.29
C THR A 30 15.13 -0.08 -10.79
N LEU A 31 15.62 0.97 -10.13
CA LEU A 31 15.64 2.35 -10.60
C LEU A 31 17.10 2.74 -10.84
N GLY A 32 17.50 2.86 -12.10
CA GLY A 32 18.89 2.96 -12.50
C GLY A 32 19.67 1.71 -12.09
N LYS A 33 20.59 1.85 -11.13
CA LYS A 33 21.38 0.73 -10.58
C LYS A 33 20.94 0.30 -9.18
N GLN A 34 19.91 0.94 -8.63
CA GLN A 34 19.49 0.72 -7.25
C GLN A 34 18.26 -0.19 -7.24
N ALA A 35 18.28 -1.20 -6.37
CA ALA A 35 17.13 -2.07 -6.16
C ALA A 35 16.00 -1.31 -5.47
N ILE A 36 14.77 -1.51 -5.95
CA ILE A 36 13.55 -0.92 -5.39
C ILE A 36 12.42 -1.93 -5.29
N THR A 37 11.56 -1.73 -4.30
CA THR A 37 10.20 -2.26 -4.24
C THR A 37 9.23 -1.15 -4.58
N LEU A 38 8.29 -1.42 -5.49
CA LEU A 38 7.19 -0.54 -5.85
C LEU A 38 5.87 -1.22 -5.47
N VAL A 39 4.97 -0.47 -4.83
CA VAL A 39 3.61 -0.90 -4.56
C VAL A 39 2.66 0.05 -5.29
N ILE A 40 1.82 -0.49 -6.17
CA ILE A 40 0.77 0.24 -6.85
C ILE A 40 -0.57 -0.24 -6.31
N GLU A 41 -1.40 0.70 -5.89
CA GLU A 41 -2.80 0.49 -5.61
C GLU A 41 -3.65 1.08 -6.73
N LYS A 42 -4.60 0.29 -7.23
CA LYS A 42 -5.59 0.70 -8.21
C LYS A 42 -6.96 0.74 -7.57
N THR A 43 -7.62 1.88 -7.62
CA THR A 43 -9.02 2.06 -7.20
C THR A 43 -9.80 2.65 -8.37
N ASN A 44 -10.70 1.86 -8.95
CA ASN A 44 -11.36 2.21 -10.22
C ASN A 44 -10.32 2.52 -11.33
N ASP A 45 -10.36 3.72 -11.92
CA ASP A 45 -9.40 4.19 -12.92
C ASP A 45 -8.16 4.85 -12.32
N TYR A 46 -8.18 5.15 -11.02
CA TYR A 46 -7.08 5.81 -10.34
C TYR A 46 -6.04 4.81 -9.89
N LYS A 47 -4.78 5.18 -10.07
CA LYS A 47 -3.62 4.48 -9.53
C LYS A 47 -2.84 5.42 -8.66
N HIS A 48 -2.40 4.93 -7.52
CA HIS A 48 -1.45 5.62 -6.67
C HIS A 48 -0.56 4.58 -6.01
N GLY A 49 0.42 5.01 -5.22
CA GLY A 49 1.38 4.06 -4.68
C GLY A 49 2.51 4.71 -3.94
N PHE A 50 3.51 3.89 -3.66
CA PHE A 50 4.78 4.33 -3.16
C PHE A 50 5.85 3.35 -3.62
N TYR A 51 7.09 3.79 -3.62
CA TYR A 51 8.23 2.89 -3.78
C TYR A 51 9.25 3.18 -2.70
N PHE A 52 10.20 2.27 -2.50
CA PHE A 52 11.37 2.55 -1.68
C PHE A 52 12.58 1.87 -2.27
N TYR A 53 13.76 2.44 -2.02
CA TYR A 53 15.01 1.74 -2.26
C TYR A 53 15.21 0.68 -1.20
N ASP A 54 15.51 -0.56 -1.60
CA ASP A 54 15.61 -1.72 -0.70
C ASP A 54 16.67 -1.52 0.38
N ARG A 55 17.67 -0.68 0.11
CA ARG A 55 18.72 -0.31 1.07
C ARG A 55 18.20 0.59 2.19
N TYR A 56 17.22 1.46 1.90
CA TYR A 56 16.73 2.47 2.85
C TYR A 56 15.38 2.11 3.45
N ARG A 57 14.51 1.44 2.67
CA ARG A 57 13.19 0.96 3.10
C ARG A 57 12.29 2.07 3.66
N THR A 58 12.54 3.31 3.22
CA THR A 58 11.71 4.48 3.51
C THR A 58 10.79 4.72 2.32
N PRO A 59 9.47 4.58 2.48
CA PRO A 59 8.49 4.87 1.44
C PRO A 59 8.62 6.28 0.88
N ILE A 60 8.63 6.38 -0.44
CA ILE A 60 8.54 7.61 -1.22
C ILE A 60 7.19 7.55 -1.93
N ARG A 61 6.28 8.48 -1.56
CA ARG A 61 4.91 8.46 -2.06
C ARG A 61 4.83 8.92 -3.51
N LEU A 62 3.87 8.35 -4.22
CA LEU A 62 3.55 8.70 -5.59
C LEU A 62 2.18 9.36 -5.64
N LYS A 63 2.10 10.49 -6.34
CA LYS A 63 0.84 11.20 -6.58
C LYS A 63 -0.12 10.31 -7.36
N ARG A 64 -1.39 10.36 -6.95
CA ARG A 64 -2.49 9.71 -7.66
C ARG A 64 -2.55 10.16 -9.12
N SER A 65 -2.75 9.20 -10.01
CA SER A 65 -2.79 9.39 -11.45
C SER A 65 -3.75 8.40 -12.11
N VAL A 66 -3.88 8.49 -13.43
CA VAL A 66 -4.65 7.59 -14.28
C VAL A 66 -3.79 7.15 -15.46
N ASN A 67 -4.15 6.04 -16.09
CA ASN A 67 -3.50 5.62 -17.33
C ASN A 67 -3.84 6.60 -18.48
N TYR A 68 -2.85 6.88 -19.33
CA TYR A 68 -3.03 7.60 -20.59
C TYR A 68 -2.33 6.83 -21.72
N SER A 69 -3.09 6.36 -22.72
CA SER A 69 -2.54 5.68 -23.90
C SER A 69 -1.56 4.54 -23.57
N ARG A 70 -1.98 3.60 -22.70
CA ARG A 70 -1.17 2.47 -22.18
C ARG A 70 0.10 2.88 -21.44
N GLN A 71 0.17 4.10 -20.95
CA GLN A 71 1.25 4.57 -20.09
C GLN A 71 0.65 5.06 -18.78
N LEU A 72 1.40 4.88 -17.71
CA LEU A 72 1.08 5.46 -16.42
C LEU A 72 2.18 6.45 -16.06
N PHE A 73 1.78 7.66 -15.70
CA PHE A 73 2.68 8.68 -15.21
C PHE A 73 2.35 8.95 -13.76
N MET A 74 3.30 8.80 -12.85
CA MET A 74 3.12 9.13 -11.44
C MET A 74 4.23 10.05 -10.99
N ASP A 75 3.86 11.09 -10.26
CA ASP A 75 4.83 12.04 -9.73
C ASP A 75 5.32 11.56 -8.36
N GLU A 76 6.63 11.49 -8.20
CA GLU A 76 7.29 11.31 -6.91
C GLU A 76 7.08 12.54 -6.05
N LEU A 77 6.76 12.34 -4.77
CA LEU A 77 6.53 13.41 -3.81
C LEU A 77 7.66 13.47 -2.78
N ASP A 78 8.10 14.67 -2.43
CA ASP A 78 8.92 14.90 -1.24
C ASP A 78 8.11 14.79 0.06
N SER A 79 8.78 15.00 1.19
CA SER A 79 8.16 15.00 2.52
C SER A 79 7.11 16.10 2.72
N GLY A 80 7.15 17.17 1.91
CA GLY A 80 6.15 18.23 1.88
C GLY A 80 4.98 17.95 0.94
N GLY A 81 5.00 16.82 0.22
CA GLY A 81 3.98 16.47 -0.78
C GLY A 81 4.16 17.17 -2.12
N LEU A 82 5.32 17.80 -2.37
CA LEU A 82 5.60 18.48 -3.63
C LEU A 82 6.25 17.53 -4.64
N PRO A 83 5.90 17.61 -5.94
CA PRO A 83 6.50 16.78 -6.97
C PRO A 83 8.01 17.03 -7.16
N THR A 84 8.83 15.99 -7.11
CA THR A 84 10.30 16.06 -7.30
C THR A 84 10.77 15.39 -8.59
N ALA A 85 10.04 14.37 -9.04
CA ALA A 85 10.35 13.61 -10.24
C ALA A 85 9.09 12.97 -10.83
N ARG A 86 9.21 12.46 -12.05
CA ARG A 86 8.16 11.71 -12.74
C ARG A 86 8.60 10.29 -13.04
N LEU A 87 7.82 9.32 -12.61
CA LEU A 87 7.90 7.94 -13.06
C LEU A 87 6.94 7.77 -14.24
N ARG A 88 7.44 7.23 -15.34
CA ARG A 88 6.67 6.82 -16.51
C ARG A 88 6.80 5.32 -16.66
N PHE A 89 5.69 4.61 -16.65
CA PHE A 89 5.62 3.17 -16.84
C PHE A 89 5.07 2.86 -18.23
N TYR A 90 5.70 1.92 -18.91
CA TYR A 90 5.32 1.47 -20.24
C TYR A 90 4.46 0.22 -20.14
N ASN A 91 3.26 0.26 -20.71
CA ASN A 91 2.32 -0.85 -20.72
C ASN A 91 2.07 -1.45 -19.31
N PRO A 92 1.65 -0.63 -18.33
CA PRO A 92 1.54 -1.05 -16.92
C PRO A 92 0.44 -2.10 -16.69
N ASP A 93 -0.47 -2.29 -17.65
CA ASP A 93 -1.52 -3.33 -17.63
C ASP A 93 -1.17 -4.51 -18.55
N GLY A 94 0.08 -4.58 -19.03
CA GLY A 94 0.61 -5.73 -19.75
C GLY A 94 0.76 -6.96 -18.85
N ASN A 95 1.15 -8.09 -19.45
CA ASN A 95 1.37 -9.32 -18.69
C ASN A 95 2.69 -9.23 -17.88
N ALA A 96 2.63 -8.55 -16.74
CA ALA A 96 3.77 -8.28 -15.86
C ALA A 96 4.33 -9.53 -15.16
N ALA A 97 3.58 -10.64 -15.16
CA ALA A 97 4.04 -11.93 -14.66
C ALA A 97 5.05 -12.61 -15.61
N ARG A 98 5.02 -12.26 -16.91
CA ARG A 98 5.93 -12.83 -17.92
C ARG A 98 7.06 -11.89 -18.31
N GLU A 99 6.76 -10.60 -18.43
CA GLU A 99 7.71 -9.59 -18.87
C GLU A 99 7.88 -8.51 -17.79
N PRO A 100 9.09 -7.97 -17.60
CA PRO A 100 9.28 -6.85 -16.71
C PRO A 100 8.52 -5.61 -17.24
N MET A 101 7.86 -4.91 -16.32
CA MET A 101 7.35 -3.56 -16.56
C MET A 101 8.54 -2.59 -16.66
N LEU A 102 8.70 -2.00 -17.83
CA LEU A 102 9.73 -1.02 -18.12
C LEU A 102 9.24 0.40 -17.86
N GLY A 103 10.17 1.32 -17.65
CA GLY A 103 9.83 2.72 -17.45
C GLY A 103 11.04 3.65 -17.38
N THR A 104 10.76 4.90 -17.02
CA THR A 104 11.77 5.92 -16.76
C THR A 104 11.38 6.76 -15.56
N TRP A 105 12.34 7.04 -14.70
CA TRP A 105 12.27 8.11 -13.70
C TRP A 105 12.96 9.35 -14.26
N THR A 106 12.37 10.54 -14.12
CA THR A 106 12.92 11.81 -14.59
C THR A 106 12.86 12.86 -13.49
N ALA A 107 14.01 13.39 -13.05
CA ALA A 107 14.07 14.45 -12.05
C ALA A 107 13.59 15.79 -12.64
N TYR A 108 12.79 16.54 -11.89
CA TYR A 108 12.36 17.87 -12.34
C TYR A 108 13.47 18.92 -12.25
N ALA A 109 14.36 18.81 -11.26
CA ALA A 109 15.38 19.82 -11.02
C ALA A 109 16.43 19.95 -12.14
N ASN A 110 16.75 18.85 -12.83
CA ASN A 110 17.87 18.81 -13.79
C ASN A 110 17.61 17.90 -15.00
N ALA A 111 16.37 17.43 -15.18
CA ALA A 111 15.98 16.52 -16.25
C ALA A 111 16.77 15.20 -16.31
N ARG A 112 17.50 14.82 -15.24
CA ARG A 112 18.21 13.54 -15.18
C ARG A 112 17.22 12.40 -15.31
N GLN A 113 17.53 11.44 -16.16
CA GLN A 113 16.72 10.25 -16.37
C GLN A 113 17.42 8.99 -15.86
N LEU A 114 16.62 8.08 -15.30
CA LEU A 114 17.05 6.75 -14.86
C LEU A 114 16.05 5.72 -15.38
N PRO A 115 16.51 4.57 -15.91
CA PRO A 115 15.62 3.51 -16.36
C PRO A 115 14.92 2.83 -15.16
N LEU A 116 13.71 2.35 -15.40
CA LEU A 116 12.97 1.46 -14.50
C LEU A 116 12.81 0.10 -15.18
N GLU A 117 13.05 -0.96 -14.42
CA GLU A 117 12.74 -2.34 -14.81
C GLU A 117 12.21 -3.07 -13.59
N LEU A 118 10.96 -3.56 -13.66
CA LEU A 118 10.21 -4.04 -12.50
C LEU A 118 9.47 -5.32 -12.84
N ARG A 119 9.55 -6.33 -11.99
CA ARG A 119 8.81 -7.59 -12.13
C ARG A 119 7.73 -7.67 -11.07
N LEU A 120 6.53 -8.12 -11.47
CA LEU A 120 5.44 -8.37 -10.55
C LEU A 120 5.80 -9.56 -9.65
N VAL A 121 5.67 -9.37 -8.33
CA VAL A 121 5.96 -10.42 -7.34
C VAL A 121 4.73 -10.77 -6.50
N ALA A 122 3.76 -9.87 -6.38
CA ALA A 122 2.46 -10.17 -5.79
C ALA A 122 1.38 -9.32 -6.43
N ASP A 123 0.22 -9.92 -6.64
CA ASP A 123 -1.02 -9.26 -7.05
C ASP A 123 -2.13 -9.74 -6.13
N PHE A 124 -2.50 -8.87 -5.19
CA PHE A 124 -3.51 -9.17 -4.18
C PHE A 124 -4.90 -9.25 -4.80
N GLY A 125 -5.18 -8.48 -5.86
CA GLY A 125 -6.49 -8.51 -6.54
C GLY A 125 -6.80 -9.76 -7.34
N HIS A 126 -5.76 -10.52 -7.66
CA HIS A 126 -5.87 -11.81 -8.35
C HIS A 126 -5.40 -12.99 -7.48
N GLN A 127 -5.12 -12.75 -6.19
CA GLN A 127 -4.64 -13.75 -5.23
C GLN A 127 -3.40 -14.50 -5.72
N GLN A 128 -2.45 -13.79 -6.32
CA GLN A 128 -1.26 -14.37 -6.94
C GLN A 128 0.02 -13.83 -6.30
N ALA A 129 0.97 -14.73 -6.04
CA ALA A 129 2.30 -14.39 -5.53
C ALA A 129 3.37 -15.28 -6.17
N TRP A 130 4.54 -14.69 -6.41
CA TRP A 130 5.68 -15.35 -7.05
C TRP A 130 6.98 -15.11 -6.27
N PRO A 131 7.64 -16.17 -5.77
CA PRO A 131 7.20 -17.57 -5.73
C PRO A 131 5.95 -17.77 -4.86
N ALA A 132 5.28 -18.92 -4.99
CA ALA A 132 4.05 -19.21 -4.28
C ALA A 132 4.23 -19.10 -2.74
N GLY A 133 3.28 -18.45 -2.07
CA GLY A 133 3.28 -18.19 -0.64
C GLY A 133 2.21 -17.16 -0.28
N THR A 134 2.10 -16.80 1.00
CA THR A 134 1.28 -15.65 1.43
C THR A 134 2.11 -14.38 1.27
N PRO A 135 1.81 -13.51 0.30
CA PRO A 135 2.54 -12.26 0.15
C PRO A 135 2.25 -11.33 1.34
N SER A 136 3.22 -10.48 1.69
CA SER A 136 3.00 -9.37 2.62
C SER A 136 2.86 -8.09 1.83
N LEU A 137 1.80 -7.33 2.08
CA LEU A 137 1.56 -6.02 1.48
C LEU A 137 2.41 -4.97 2.24
N PRO A 138 3.45 -4.39 1.63
CA PRO A 138 4.21 -3.33 2.26
C PRO A 138 3.32 -2.11 2.49
N GLN A 139 3.53 -1.41 3.59
CA GLN A 139 2.74 -0.23 3.97
C GLN A 139 3.53 1.05 3.68
N ALA A 140 2.82 2.12 3.31
CA ALA A 140 3.42 3.43 3.04
C ALA A 140 3.89 4.16 4.31
N ALA A 141 3.52 3.66 5.49
CA ALA A 141 3.98 4.18 6.77
C ALA A 141 5.30 3.53 7.21
N SER A 142 6.20 4.32 7.80
CA SER A 142 7.46 3.84 8.36
C SER A 142 7.98 4.81 9.43
N THR A 143 8.96 4.38 10.21
CA THR A 143 9.70 5.20 11.18
C THR A 143 11.15 5.34 10.72
N GLU A 144 12.02 5.99 11.49
CA GLU A 144 13.46 5.98 11.19
C GLU A 144 14.07 4.57 11.26
N ARG A 145 13.53 3.71 12.13
CA ARG A 145 14.08 2.37 12.41
C ARG A 145 13.30 1.22 11.75
N PHE A 146 12.00 1.38 11.58
CA PHE A 146 11.10 0.29 11.20
C PHE A 146 10.29 0.63 9.95
N TYR A 147 9.95 -0.40 9.20
CA TYR A 147 8.90 -0.37 8.19
C TYR A 147 7.94 -1.52 8.45
N PHE A 148 6.75 -1.46 7.86
CA PHE A 148 5.66 -2.36 8.20
C PHE A 148 5.10 -3.03 6.96
N GLN A 149 4.64 -4.25 7.14
CA GLN A 149 3.96 -5.01 6.10
C GLN A 149 2.83 -5.84 6.73
N ILE A 150 1.80 -6.14 5.94
CA ILE A 150 0.65 -6.90 6.39
C ILE A 150 0.57 -8.18 5.54
N PRO A 151 0.74 -9.38 6.14
CA PRO A 151 0.47 -10.64 5.45
C PRO A 151 -1.01 -10.72 5.07
N LEU A 152 -1.30 -10.81 3.77
CA LEU A 152 -2.65 -10.91 3.23
C LEU A 152 -2.67 -11.96 2.12
N ALA A 153 -3.75 -12.73 2.00
CA ALA A 153 -3.95 -13.58 0.83
C ALA A 153 -4.71 -12.83 -0.28
N ASP A 154 -5.51 -11.83 0.10
CA ASP A 154 -6.35 -11.01 -0.79
C ASP A 154 -6.33 -9.51 -0.42
N ASP A 155 -6.76 -8.64 -1.33
CA ASP A 155 -6.72 -7.18 -1.21
C ASP A 155 -7.55 -6.63 -0.03
N HIS A 156 -8.67 -7.28 0.27
CA HIS A 156 -9.62 -6.91 1.32
C HIS A 156 -9.62 -7.89 2.51
N ASP A 157 -8.56 -8.68 2.66
CA ASP A 157 -8.46 -9.64 3.76
C ASP A 157 -8.45 -8.94 5.12
N ARG A 158 -8.90 -9.68 6.14
CA ARG A 158 -8.82 -9.23 7.53
C ARG A 158 -7.36 -9.12 7.95
N VAL A 159 -7.00 -7.98 8.52
CA VAL A 159 -5.69 -7.74 9.14
C VAL A 159 -5.63 -8.56 10.44
N LYS A 160 -4.97 -9.72 10.37
CA LYS A 160 -4.75 -10.57 11.56
C LYS A 160 -3.50 -10.15 12.31
N THR A 161 -2.44 -9.86 11.57
CA THR A 161 -1.13 -9.50 12.12
C THR A 161 -0.51 -8.34 11.36
N ILE A 162 0.39 -7.63 12.03
CA ILE A 162 1.27 -6.63 11.42
C ILE A 162 2.70 -7.11 11.62
N GLU A 163 3.48 -7.18 10.55
CA GLU A 163 4.90 -7.51 10.63
C GLU A 163 5.73 -6.23 10.77
N VAL A 164 6.50 -6.14 11.84
CA VAL A 164 7.45 -5.07 12.10
C VAL A 164 8.81 -5.50 11.57
N MET A 165 9.34 -4.72 10.64
CA MET A 165 10.57 -5.02 9.95
C MET A 165 11.63 -3.96 10.27
N GLU A 166 12.86 -4.38 10.54
CA GLU A 166 13.96 -3.45 10.79
C GLU A 166 14.55 -2.94 9.48
N LYS A 167 14.66 -1.61 9.32
CA LYS A 167 15.17 -1.00 8.09
C LYS A 167 16.62 -1.35 7.81
N ALA A 168 17.46 -1.46 8.83
CA ALA A 168 18.89 -1.73 8.68
C ALA A 168 19.14 -3.13 8.07
N SER A 169 18.44 -4.14 8.56
CA SER A 169 18.65 -5.54 8.18
C SER A 169 17.63 -6.08 7.16
N GLY A 170 16.45 -5.47 7.08
CA GLY A 170 15.31 -5.99 6.32
C GLY A 170 14.66 -7.21 6.97
N LYS A 171 15.01 -7.54 8.23
CA LYS A 171 14.49 -8.71 8.93
C LYS A 171 13.25 -8.34 9.74
N ARG A 172 12.32 -9.30 9.85
CA ARG A 172 11.19 -9.22 10.78
C ARG A 172 11.72 -9.29 12.21
N VAL A 173 11.42 -8.28 13.01
CA VAL A 173 11.82 -8.21 14.42
C VAL A 173 10.66 -8.47 15.36
N GLN A 174 9.42 -8.27 14.90
CA GLN A 174 8.23 -8.52 15.70
C GLN A 174 7.02 -8.79 14.80
N THR A 175 6.06 -9.56 15.32
CA THR A 175 4.72 -9.70 14.77
C THR A 175 3.73 -9.17 15.80
N LEU A 176 2.87 -8.24 15.41
CA LEU A 176 1.85 -7.64 16.27
C LEU A 176 0.51 -8.31 15.98
N GLU A 177 -0.06 -8.96 16.97
CA GLU A 177 -1.39 -9.56 16.87
C GLU A 177 -2.47 -8.47 16.94
N VAL A 178 -3.28 -8.35 15.88
CA VAL A 178 -4.40 -7.40 15.87
C VAL A 178 -5.61 -8.01 16.56
N ASP A 179 -5.98 -9.25 16.21
CA ASP A 179 -7.08 -10.04 16.80
C ASP A 179 -8.35 -9.23 17.11
N LEU A 180 -8.78 -8.40 16.16
CA LEU A 180 -10.04 -7.68 16.21
C LEU A 180 -10.95 -8.13 15.07
N PRO A 181 -12.26 -8.30 15.32
CA PRO A 181 -13.22 -8.60 14.27
C PRO A 181 -13.30 -7.42 13.28
N ASP A 182 -13.60 -7.76 12.03
CA ASP A 182 -13.98 -6.81 10.96
C ASP A 182 -12.99 -5.65 10.68
N CYS A 183 -11.73 -5.85 11.07
CA CYS A 183 -10.60 -5.01 10.72
C CYS A 183 -9.96 -5.47 9.39
N HIS A 184 -10.50 -4.99 8.28
CA HIS A 184 -10.04 -5.31 6.92
C HIS A 184 -8.96 -4.34 6.42
N SER A 185 -8.06 -4.86 5.57
CA SER A 185 -7.07 -4.06 4.86
C SER A 185 -7.76 -2.92 4.09
N GLN A 186 -7.21 -1.71 4.24
CA GLN A 186 -7.54 -0.53 3.46
C GLN A 186 -6.42 -0.23 2.44
N GLY A 187 -5.66 -1.26 2.06
CA GLY A 187 -4.58 -1.17 1.10
C GLY A 187 -3.27 -0.61 1.66
N ILE A 188 -2.58 0.22 0.89
CA ILE A 188 -1.21 0.68 1.20
C ILE A 188 -1.12 1.60 2.43
N ASP A 189 -2.25 2.18 2.83
CA ASP A 189 -2.36 3.18 3.90
C ASP A 189 -3.16 2.64 5.10
N THR A 190 -3.31 1.30 5.20
CA THR A 190 -3.98 0.62 6.32
C THR A 190 -3.35 0.97 7.66
N LEU A 191 -2.03 1.10 7.72
CA LEU A 191 -1.32 1.50 8.93
C LEU A 191 -0.97 2.98 8.93
N LYS A 192 -1.07 3.60 10.10
CA LYS A 192 -0.51 4.92 10.39
C LYS A 192 0.59 4.81 11.43
N VAL A 193 1.52 5.75 11.36
CA VAL A 193 2.61 5.90 12.33
C VAL A 193 2.58 7.34 12.82
N ARG A 194 2.68 7.51 14.14
CA ARG A 194 2.82 8.84 14.75
C ARG A 194 3.80 8.79 15.92
N LEU A 195 4.29 9.96 16.31
CA LEU A 195 5.00 10.17 17.56
C LEU A 195 4.01 10.78 18.57
N GLU A 196 3.74 10.07 19.66
CA GLU A 196 2.84 10.51 20.72
C GLU A 196 3.57 10.40 22.06
N GLY A 197 3.62 11.47 22.84
CA GLY A 197 4.34 11.47 24.13
C GLY A 197 5.82 11.05 24.03
N GLY A 198 6.47 11.29 22.88
CA GLY A 198 7.85 10.87 22.62
C GLY A 198 8.02 9.39 22.23
N SER A 199 6.94 8.62 22.18
CA SER A 199 6.95 7.21 21.76
C SER A 199 6.40 7.05 20.35
N THR A 200 6.99 6.13 19.59
CA THR A 200 6.44 5.74 18.29
C THR A 200 5.21 4.88 18.49
N GLN A 201 4.11 5.24 17.84
CA GLN A 201 2.89 4.44 17.79
C GLN A 201 2.61 3.98 16.37
N VAL A 202 2.19 2.72 16.23
CA VAL A 202 1.64 2.11 15.01
C VAL A 202 0.15 1.91 15.23
N LEU A 203 -0.66 2.40 14.30
CA LEU A 203 -2.10 2.43 14.44
C LEU A 203 -2.74 1.72 13.26
N LEU A 204 -3.71 0.88 13.58
CA LEU A 204 -4.82 0.56 12.70
C LEU A 204 -5.97 1.49 13.09
N GLU A 205 -6.38 2.38 12.20
CA GLU A 205 -7.41 3.38 12.51
C GLU A 205 -8.79 2.73 12.69
N ALA A 206 -9.58 3.28 13.61
CA ALA A 206 -10.96 2.85 13.79
C ALA A 206 -11.83 3.26 12.60
N SER A 207 -12.81 2.44 12.28
CA SER A 207 -13.83 2.68 11.25
C SER A 207 -15.21 2.31 11.78
N SER A 208 -16.25 2.39 10.93
CA SER A 208 -17.59 1.94 11.30
C SER A 208 -17.70 0.45 11.64
N TYR A 209 -16.70 -0.35 11.24
CA TYR A 209 -16.69 -1.81 11.42
C TYR A 209 -15.45 -2.33 12.16
N CYS A 210 -14.38 -1.54 12.23
CA CYS A 210 -13.16 -1.90 12.96
C CYS A 210 -12.99 -0.98 14.17
N LEU A 211 -12.80 -1.53 15.37
CA LEU A 211 -12.55 -0.72 16.57
C LEU A 211 -11.18 -0.02 16.56
N GLY A 212 -10.30 -0.37 15.62
CA GLY A 212 -8.94 0.10 15.55
C GLY A 212 -8.05 -0.51 16.63
N LYS A 213 -6.74 -0.38 16.48
CA LYS A 213 -5.77 -0.85 17.46
C LYS A 213 -4.52 0.00 17.43
N VAL A 214 -3.93 0.25 18.59
CA VAL A 214 -2.70 1.02 18.73
C VAL A 214 -1.64 0.17 19.39
N PHE A 215 -0.43 0.21 18.84
CA PHE A 215 0.75 -0.39 19.42
C PHE A 215 1.80 0.68 19.67
N GLU A 216 2.36 0.73 20.85
CA GLU A 216 3.35 1.71 21.27
C GLU A 216 4.72 1.07 21.48
N TRP A 217 5.76 1.69 20.94
CA TRP A 217 7.13 1.27 21.15
C TRP A 217 7.55 1.49 22.61
N ARG A 218 7.96 0.41 23.28
CA ARG A 218 8.49 0.43 24.64
C ARG A 218 10.00 0.32 24.59
N GLU A 219 10.71 1.45 24.67
CA GLU A 219 12.18 1.49 24.62
C GLU A 219 12.84 0.52 25.63
N ALA A 220 12.34 0.49 26.88
CA ALA A 220 12.88 -0.38 27.92
C ALA A 220 12.77 -1.88 27.61
N LYS A 221 11.84 -2.27 26.75
CA LYS A 221 11.60 -3.68 26.35
C LYS A 221 12.08 -3.97 24.94
N GLY A 222 12.44 -2.94 24.16
CA GLY A 222 12.83 -3.09 22.77
C GLY A 222 11.75 -3.72 21.88
N GLN A 223 10.47 -3.46 22.17
CA GLN A 223 9.34 -4.01 21.41
C GLN A 223 8.13 -3.07 21.40
N PHE A 224 7.23 -3.23 20.42
CA PHE A 224 5.91 -2.63 20.45
C PHE A 224 4.97 -3.41 21.38
N GLU A 225 4.12 -2.72 22.13
CA GLU A 225 3.07 -3.31 22.97
C GLU A 225 1.72 -2.68 22.65
N ALA A 226 0.66 -3.48 22.67
CA ALA A 226 -0.69 -2.95 22.49
C ALA A 226 -1.01 -1.95 23.60
N LEU A 227 -1.58 -0.81 23.22
CA LEU A 227 -2.24 0.09 24.16
C LEU A 227 -3.67 -0.42 24.33
N ASN A 228 -3.99 -0.82 25.56
CA ASN A 228 -5.35 -1.20 25.96
C ASN A 228 -6.21 0.05 26.16
#